data_AF-A0A1C4N0Y6-F1
#
_entry.id   AF-A0A1C4N0Y6-F1
#
_cell.length_a   1.000
_cell.length_b   1.000
_cell.length_c   1.000
_cell.angle_alpha   90.00
_cell.angle_beta   90.00
_cell.angle_gamma   90.00
#
_symmetry.space_group_name_H-M   'P 1'
#
loop_
_entity.id
_entity.type
_entity.pdbx_description
1 polymer ?
#
loop_
_entity_poly.entity_id
_entity_poly.type
_entity_poly.pdbx_seq_one_letter_code
_entity_poly.pdbx_strand_id
1 'polypeptide(L)'
;MSTPSGNLQQSSTATYSQAVQSLENARSRMTAVQGQVRDAAATLSSHYQGPDGQAYAQVMNTWLSEVDRIKATCEAMEDQLDNSLQASNKAQSDNLGAVQQQSHLSITHGSTSDGVYSAMTS
;
A
#
# COMPACT_ATOMS: atom_id res chain seq x y z
N MET A 1 18.57 -25.27 6.40
CA MET A 1 17.67 -24.81 5.32
C MET A 1 17.04 -23.51 5.78
N SER A 2 17.48 -22.38 5.25
CA SER A 2 16.91 -21.07 5.54
C SER A 2 15.57 -20.96 4.80
N THR A 3 14.48 -20.71 5.52
CA THR A 3 13.14 -20.63 4.92
C THR A 3 13.07 -19.43 3.97
N PRO A 4 12.69 -19.64 2.68
CA PRO A 4 12.55 -18.55 1.70
C PRO A 4 11.55 -17.45 2.10
N SER A 5 10.67 -17.76 3.06
CA SER A 5 9.55 -16.93 3.49
C SER A 5 9.96 -15.60 4.14
N GLY A 6 11.06 -15.55 4.88
CA GLY A 6 11.50 -14.32 5.57
C GLY A 6 12.01 -13.23 4.61
N ASN A 7 12.75 -13.64 3.57
CA ASN A 7 13.29 -12.69 2.58
C ASN A 7 12.18 -12.14 1.65
N LEU A 8 11.15 -12.94 1.35
CA LEU A 8 10.00 -12.48 0.57
C LEU A 8 9.13 -11.49 1.35
N GLN A 9 8.95 -11.70 2.66
CA GLN A 9 8.17 -10.81 3.54
C GLN A 9 8.82 -9.43 3.70
N GLN A 10 10.14 -9.39 3.87
CA GLN A 10 10.89 -8.14 3.95
C GLN A 10 10.82 -7.36 2.63
N SER A 11 10.90 -8.06 1.49
CA SER A 11 10.82 -7.47 0.15
C SER A 11 9.43 -6.89 -0.15
N SER A 12 8.36 -7.61 0.17
CA SER A 12 7.00 -7.10 -0.03
C SER A 12 6.74 -5.87 0.82
N THR A 13 7.09 -5.91 2.12
CA THR A 13 6.89 -4.78 3.04
C THR A 13 7.66 -3.55 2.58
N ALA A 14 8.93 -3.70 2.18
CA ALA A 14 9.72 -2.60 1.65
C ALA A 14 9.10 -1.98 0.40
N THR A 15 8.53 -2.81 -0.48
CA THR A 15 7.85 -2.34 -1.71
C THR A 15 6.59 -1.53 -1.36
N TYR A 16 5.75 -2.00 -0.44
CA TYR A 16 4.56 -1.26 0.01
C TYR A 16 4.95 0.07 0.65
N SER A 17 5.91 0.08 1.57
CA SER A 17 6.36 1.31 2.24
C SER A 17 6.93 2.33 1.24
N GLN A 18 7.68 1.88 0.24
CA GLN A 18 8.22 2.79 -0.78
C GLN A 18 7.13 3.36 -1.69
N ALA A 19 6.09 2.58 -2.00
CA ALA A 19 4.94 3.05 -2.75
C ALA A 19 4.16 4.13 -1.97
N VAL A 20 3.89 3.89 -0.68
CA VAL A 20 3.22 4.87 0.20
C VAL A 20 4.02 6.17 0.27
N GLN A 21 5.33 6.10 0.53
CA GLN A 21 6.19 7.29 0.55
C GLN A 21 6.18 8.07 -0.77
N SER A 22 6.09 7.37 -1.91
CA SER A 22 6.00 8.01 -3.23
C SER A 22 4.68 8.79 -3.38
N LEU A 23 3.57 8.20 -2.95
CA LEU A 23 2.25 8.84 -2.96
C LEU A 23 2.19 10.06 -2.03
N GLU A 24 2.75 9.94 -0.82
CA GLU A 24 2.83 11.05 0.14
C GLU A 24 3.62 12.23 -0.41
N ASN A 25 4.78 11.94 -1.02
CA ASN A 25 5.62 12.94 -1.67
C ASN A 25 4.88 13.61 -2.85
N ALA A 26 4.17 12.83 -3.66
CA ALA A 26 3.36 13.37 -4.75
C ALA A 26 2.27 14.31 -4.23
N ARG A 27 1.55 13.93 -3.17
CA ARG A 27 0.50 14.73 -2.54
C ARG A 27 1.03 16.03 -1.94
N SER A 28 2.19 15.98 -1.29
CA SER A 28 2.88 17.17 -0.76
C SER A 28 3.24 18.15 -1.89
N ARG A 29 3.83 17.65 -2.98
CA ARG A 29 4.15 18.47 -4.16
C ARG A 29 2.90 19.06 -4.80
N MET A 30 1.82 18.30 -4.93
CA MET A 30 0.55 18.79 -5.45
C MET A 30 -0.03 19.91 -4.59
N THR A 31 0.05 19.78 -3.26
CA THR A 31 -0.40 20.82 -2.34
C THR A 31 0.40 22.11 -2.51
N ALA A 32 1.72 22.02 -2.68
CA ALA A 32 2.57 23.19 -2.94
C ALA A 32 2.20 23.88 -4.26
N VAL A 33 2.06 23.13 -5.36
CA VAL A 33 1.67 23.67 -6.66
C VAL A 33 0.25 24.27 -6.61
N GLN A 34 -0.66 23.66 -5.85
CA GLN A 34 -2.01 24.19 -5.63
C GLN A 34 -1.99 25.58 -4.99
N GLY A 35 -1.11 25.81 -4.01
CA GLY A 35 -0.89 27.13 -3.42
C GLY A 35 -0.42 28.16 -4.45
N GLN A 36 0.59 27.80 -5.24
CA GLN A 36 1.14 28.68 -6.29
C GLN A 36 0.09 29.08 -7.33
N VAL A 37 -0.79 28.15 -7.74
CA VAL A 37 -1.86 28.46 -8.69
C VAL A 37 -2.93 29.34 -8.06
N ARG A 38 -3.27 29.16 -6.78
CA ARG A 38 -4.19 30.07 -6.07
C ARG A 38 -3.64 31.49 -6.01
N ASP A 39 -2.34 31.65 -5.74
CA ASP A 39 -1.68 32.96 -5.71
C ASP A 39 -1.66 33.62 -7.10
N ALA A 40 -1.38 32.84 -8.14
CA ALA A 40 -1.43 33.30 -9.52
C ALA A 40 -2.86 33.71 -9.93
N ALA A 41 -3.87 32.91 -9.55
CA ALA A 41 -5.28 33.23 -9.82
C ALA A 41 -5.73 34.51 -9.11
N ALA A 42 -5.32 34.73 -7.86
CA ALA A 42 -5.61 35.97 -7.13
C ALA A 42 -4.93 37.19 -7.79
N THR A 43 -3.68 37.04 -8.21
CA THR A 43 -2.94 38.09 -8.92
C THR A 43 -3.61 38.43 -10.23
N LEU A 44 -3.95 37.43 -11.05
CA LEU A 44 -4.65 37.62 -12.32
C LEU A 44 -6.04 38.25 -12.13
N SER A 45 -6.82 37.81 -11.15
CA SER A 45 -8.14 38.37 -10.86
C SER A 45 -8.11 39.85 -10.49
N SER A 46 -7.01 40.33 -9.89
CA SER A 46 -6.87 41.75 -9.55
C SER A 46 -6.54 42.63 -10.77
N HIS A 47 -5.91 42.06 -11.81
CA HIS A 47 -5.44 42.79 -13.00
C HIS A 47 -6.36 42.62 -14.21
N TYR A 48 -7.06 41.48 -14.32
CA TYR A 48 -7.97 41.15 -15.42
C TYR A 48 -9.42 41.16 -14.94
N GLN A 49 -10.07 42.31 -15.08
CA GLN A 49 -11.50 42.47 -14.83
C GLN A 49 -12.26 42.45 -16.16
N GLY A 50 -13.35 41.68 -16.24
CA GLY A 50 -14.17 41.53 -17.45
C GLY A 50 -14.34 40.08 -17.90
N PRO A 51 -14.94 39.86 -19.09
CA PRO A 51 -15.26 38.53 -19.61
C PRO A 51 -14.04 37.59 -19.69
N ASP A 52 -12.88 38.10 -20.09
CA ASP A 52 -11.64 37.33 -20.19
C ASP A 52 -11.13 36.88 -18.81
N GLY A 53 -11.25 37.75 -17.81
CA GLY A 53 -10.91 37.42 -16.43
C GLY A 53 -11.81 36.32 -15.86
N GLN A 54 -13.10 36.33 -16.20
CA GLN A 54 -14.04 35.28 -15.81
C GLN A 54 -13.71 33.94 -16.47
N ALA A 55 -13.40 33.93 -17.77
CA ALA A 55 -12.99 32.72 -18.48
C ALA A 55 -11.71 32.13 -17.87
N TYR A 56 -10.73 32.97 -17.54
CA TYR A 56 -9.49 32.52 -16.91
C TYR A 56 -9.74 31.97 -15.50
N ALA A 57 -10.55 32.63 -14.69
CA ALA A 57 -10.93 32.14 -13.37
C ALA A 57 -11.60 30.76 -13.45
N GLN A 58 -12.43 30.52 -14.46
CA GLN A 58 -13.07 29.22 -14.68
C GLN A 58 -12.04 28.11 -14.98
N VAL A 59 -11.03 28.40 -15.80
CA VAL A 59 -9.93 27.45 -16.08
C VAL A 59 -9.14 27.15 -14.80
N MET A 60 -8.78 28.18 -14.03
CA MET A 60 -8.06 28.00 -12.75
C MET A 60 -8.88 27.17 -11.76
N ASN A 61 -10.18 27.44 -11.62
CA ASN A 61 -11.07 26.68 -10.75
C ASN A 61 -11.20 25.21 -11.19
N THR A 62 -11.27 24.97 -12.50
CA THR A 62 -11.31 23.60 -13.05
C THR A 62 -10.03 22.86 -12.70
N TRP A 63 -8.87 23.49 -12.90
CA TRP A 63 -7.58 22.92 -12.55
C TRP A 63 -7.48 22.62 -11.05
N LEU A 64 -7.93 23.53 -10.18
CA LEU A 64 -7.94 23.34 -8.73
C LEU A 64 -8.79 22.13 -8.32
N SER A 65 -9.97 21.97 -8.93
CA SER A 65 -10.86 20.83 -8.69
C SER A 65 -10.23 19.50 -9.13
N GLU A 66 -9.52 19.49 -10.26
CA GLU A 66 -8.83 18.29 -10.74
C GLU A 66 -7.68 17.90 -9.81
N VAL A 67 -6.93 18.88 -9.28
CA VAL A 67 -5.88 18.62 -8.28
C VAL A 67 -6.46 18.02 -7.00
N ASP A 68 -7.58 18.54 -6.51
CA ASP A 68 -8.25 17.97 -5.33
C ASP A 68 -8.69 16.52 -5.59
N ARG A 69 -9.19 16.22 -6.79
CA ARG A 69 -9.56 14.85 -7.19
C ARG A 69 -8.35 13.92 -7.23
N ILE A 70 -7.21 14.36 -7.75
CA ILE A 70 -5.99 13.53 -7.78
C ILE A 70 -5.46 13.29 -6.37
N LYS A 71 -5.45 14.32 -5.51
CA LYS A 71 -5.04 14.16 -4.10
C LYS A 71 -5.91 13.13 -3.37
N ALA A 72 -7.22 13.19 -3.53
CA ALA A 72 -8.14 12.20 -2.97
C ALA A 72 -7.89 10.79 -3.52
N THR A 73 -7.51 10.67 -4.79
CA THR A 73 -7.15 9.38 -5.40
C THR A 73 -5.85 8.83 -4.80
N CYS A 74 -4.84 9.67 -4.59
CA CYS A 74 -3.60 9.27 -3.91
C CYS A 74 -3.88 8.76 -2.48
N GLU A 75 -4.71 9.47 -1.72
CA GLU A 75 -5.12 9.05 -0.36
C GLU A 75 -5.85 7.69 -0.39
N ALA A 76 -6.77 7.49 -1.32
CA ALA A 76 -7.44 6.19 -1.48
C ALA A 76 -6.46 5.06 -1.85
N MET A 77 -5.42 5.36 -2.64
CA MET A 77 -4.38 4.39 -2.97
C MET A 77 -3.50 4.06 -1.76
N GLU A 78 -3.13 5.06 -0.94
CA GLU A 78 -2.41 4.88 0.32
C GLU A 78 -3.20 3.96 1.25
N ASP A 79 -4.49 4.24 1.48
CA ASP A 79 -5.39 3.42 2.29
C ASP A 79 -5.48 1.98 1.79
N GLN A 80 -5.57 1.79 0.47
CA GLN A 80 -5.67 0.46 -0.12
C GLN A 80 -4.36 -0.33 -0.03
N LEU A 81 -3.21 0.33 -0.15
CA LEU A 81 -1.90 -0.29 0.05
C LEU A 81 -1.72 -0.72 1.51
N ASP A 82 -2.11 0.12 2.47
CA ASP A 82 -2.05 -0.20 3.90
C ASP A 82 -2.97 -1.36 4.27
N ASN A 83 -4.20 -1.38 3.76
CA ASN A 83 -5.11 -2.50 3.94
C ASN A 83 -4.56 -3.80 3.33
N SER A 84 -3.94 -3.70 2.14
CA SER A 84 -3.32 -4.86 1.47
C SER A 84 -2.12 -5.39 2.26
N LEU A 85 -1.30 -4.50 2.84
CA LEU A 85 -0.18 -4.87 3.69
C LEU A 85 -0.65 -5.61 4.94
N GLN A 86 -1.67 -5.09 5.62
CA GLN A 86 -2.26 -5.73 6.80
C GLN A 86 -2.86 -7.10 6.48
N ALA A 87 -3.61 -7.22 5.38
CA ALA A 87 -4.17 -8.48 4.91
C ALA A 87 -3.07 -9.49 4.56
N SER A 88 -2.00 -9.04 3.89
CA SER A 88 -0.86 -9.91 3.55
C SER A 88 -0.15 -10.42 4.79
N ASN A 89 0.11 -9.55 5.77
CA ASN A 89 0.72 -9.93 7.04
C ASN A 89 -0.14 -10.95 7.80
N LYS A 90 -1.46 -10.74 7.85
CA LYS A 90 -2.39 -11.67 8.47
C LYS A 90 -2.40 -13.04 7.79
N ALA A 91 -2.57 -13.07 6.47
CA ALA A 91 -2.59 -14.32 5.71
C ALA A 91 -1.28 -15.11 5.86
N GLN A 92 -0.14 -14.41 5.92
CA GLN A 92 1.16 -15.05 6.13
C GLN A 92 1.31 -15.60 7.56
N SER A 93 0.84 -14.89 8.58
CA SER A 93 0.81 -15.38 9.97
C SER A 93 -0.06 -16.63 10.12
N ASP A 94 -1.26 -16.61 9.52
CA ASP A 94 -2.19 -17.73 9.55
C ASP A 94 -1.59 -18.97 8.85
N ASN A 95 -0.91 -18.77 7.71
CA ASN A 95 -0.21 -19.84 6.99
C ASN A 95 0.99 -20.40 7.79
N LEU A 96 1.78 -19.56 8.47
CA LEU A 96 2.88 -20.02 9.31
C LEU A 96 2.37 -20.91 10.47
N GLY A 97 1.27 -20.51 11.12
CA GLY A 97 0.63 -21.31 12.15
C GLY A 97 0.14 -22.67 11.63
N ALA A 98 -0.52 -22.68 10.48
CA ALA A 98 -1.00 -23.92 9.84
C ALA A 98 0.17 -24.86 9.46
N VAL A 99 1.25 -24.33 8.88
CA VAL A 99 2.44 -25.12 8.52
C VAL A 99 3.13 -25.68 9.76
N GLN A 100 3.26 -24.90 10.84
CA GLN A 100 3.83 -25.38 12.09
C GLN A 100 2.97 -26.49 12.71
N GLN A 101 1.65 -26.33 12.71
CA GLN A 101 0.73 -27.34 13.21
C GLN A 101 0.77 -28.62 12.37
N GLN A 102 0.78 -28.51 11.04
CA GLN A 102 0.88 -29.65 10.14
C GLN A 102 2.24 -30.37 10.25
N SER A 103 3.32 -29.61 10.46
CA SER A 103 4.65 -30.16 10.72
C SER A 103 4.68 -30.94 12.04
N HIS A 104 4.04 -30.43 13.09
CA HIS A 104 3.89 -31.13 14.37
C HIS A 104 3.08 -32.43 14.23
N LEU A 105 1.98 -32.43 13.47
CA LEU A 105 1.20 -33.63 13.19
C LEU A 105 1.98 -34.68 12.38
N SER A 106 2.76 -34.26 11.39
CA SER A 106 3.57 -35.17 10.56
C SER A 106 4.68 -35.86 11.37
N ILE A 107 5.35 -35.13 12.28
CA ILE A 107 6.35 -35.70 13.19
C ILE A 107 5.72 -36.73 14.15
N THR A 108 4.49 -36.48 14.58
CA THR A 108 3.79 -37.38 15.52
C THR A 108 3.32 -38.67 14.84
N HIS A 109 2.96 -38.63 13.54
CA HIS A 109 2.59 -39.82 12.77
C HIS A 109 3.76 -40.57 12.12
N GLY A 110 4.94 -39.95 11.98
CA GLY A 110 6.14 -40.62 11.46
C GLY A 110 6.76 -41.62 12.44
N SER A 111 6.36 -41.62 13.72
CA SER A 111 6.93 -42.48 14.77
C SER A 111 6.20 -43.81 14.97
N THR A 112 5.06 -44.05 14.31
CA THR A 112 4.28 -45.28 14.50
C THR A 112 4.64 -46.43 13.55
N SER A 113 5.44 -46.21 12.49
CA SER A 113 5.87 -47.31 11.61
C SER A 113 7.08 -48.09 12.15
N ASP A 114 8.01 -47.44 12.84
CA ASP A 114 9.24 -48.10 13.30
C ASP A 114 9.02 -49.02 14.51
N GLY A 115 8.00 -48.75 15.34
CA GLY A 115 7.66 -49.61 16.49
C GLY A 115 6.93 -50.91 16.13
N VAL A 116 6.20 -50.93 15.01
CA VAL A 116 5.35 -52.10 14.65
C VAL A 116 6.18 -53.18 13.95
N TYR A 117 7.20 -52.81 13.18
CA TYR A 117 8.11 -53.79 12.55
C TYR A 117 9.03 -54.49 13.55
N SER A 118 9.33 -53.88 14.71
CA SER A 118 10.14 -54.50 15.75
C SER A 118 9.36 -55.44 16.67
N ALA A 119 8.02 -55.39 16.67
CA ALA A 119 7.16 -56.23 17.51
C ALA A 119 6.65 -57.51 16.81
N MET A 120 6.91 -57.66 15.50
CA MET A 120 6.54 -58.86 14.73
C MET A 120 7.70 -59.83 14.52
N THR A 121 8.92 -59.48 14.95
CA THR A 121 10.15 -60.26 14.73
C THR A 121 10.80 -60.78 16.03
N SER A 122 10.15 -60.58 17.18
CA SER A 122 10.53 -61.15 18.48
C SER A 122 9.52 -62.21 18.91
#